data_AF-A0A1G5VDD2-F1
#
_entry.id   AF-A0A1G5VDD2-F1
#
_cell.length_a   1.000
_cell.length_b   1.000
_cell.length_c   1.000
_cell.angle_alpha   90.00
_cell.angle_beta   90.00
_cell.angle_gamma   90.00
#
_symmetry.space_group_name_H-M   'P 1'
#
loop_
_entity.id
_entity.type
_entity.pdbx_description
1 polymer ?
#
loop_
_entity_poly.entity_id
_entity_poly.type
_entity_poly.pdbx_seq_one_letter_code
_entity_poly.pdbx_strand_id
1 'polypeptide(L)'
;MSLDEQKEKLSVKIDEKKVKLEEKKTQAKINRKERKIALKEKYTDKKISAHVEKAIKKVYKAEDDADSDILKLLDKVDKEIEKDEEKPIEFIIFKAGNQLEEIVLNTQLKMQKAKNELIKNLEKDMENVADLIGLEVDLAVFKDEMDEVSTILDERIEIEKETLELNADK
;
A
#
# COMPACT_ATOMS: atom_id res chain seq x y z
N MET A 1 -40.85 35.99 31.24
CA MET A 1 -40.58 34.55 31.20
C MET A 1 -40.54 34.08 32.64
N SER A 2 -41.30 33.05 32.99
CA SER A 2 -41.22 32.47 34.32
C SER A 2 -39.92 31.68 34.48
N LEU A 3 -39.52 31.45 35.73
CA LEU A 3 -38.33 30.66 36.06
C LEU A 3 -38.47 29.22 35.53
N ASP A 4 -39.71 28.71 35.47
CA ASP A 4 -40.03 27.38 34.90
C ASP A 4 -39.90 27.35 33.37
N GLU A 5 -40.36 28.40 32.67
CA GLU A 5 -40.17 28.53 31.21
C GLU A 5 -38.68 28.63 30.81
N GLN A 6 -37.86 29.27 31.66
CA GLN A 6 -36.41 29.34 31.46
C GLN A 6 -35.75 27.98 31.67
N LYS A 7 -36.15 27.23 32.71
CA LYS A 7 -35.67 25.88 33.00
C LYS A 7 -36.03 24.90 31.89
N GLU A 8 -37.25 24.95 31.38
CA GLU A 8 -37.70 24.08 30.29
C GLU A 8 -36.92 24.35 28.99
N LYS A 9 -36.71 25.63 28.63
CA LYS A 9 -35.85 26.01 27.49
C LYS A 9 -34.40 25.53 27.64
N LEU A 10 -33.84 25.62 28.85
CA LEU A 10 -32.49 25.14 29.14
C LEU A 10 -32.41 23.61 29.08
N SER A 11 -33.42 22.89 29.60
CA SER A 11 -33.49 21.42 29.54
C SER A 11 -33.48 20.92 28.10
N VAL A 12 -34.30 21.51 27.23
CA VAL A 12 -34.35 21.16 25.80
C VAL A 12 -33.00 21.41 25.12
N LYS A 13 -32.34 22.55 25.40
CA LYS A 13 -30.99 22.82 24.88
C LYS A 13 -29.96 21.80 25.34
N ILE A 14 -30.02 21.37 26.60
CA ILE A 14 -29.11 20.36 27.14
C ILE A 14 -29.32 19.02 26.44
N ASP A 15 -30.56 18.60 26.19
CA ASP A 15 -30.84 17.34 25.51
C ASP A 15 -30.44 17.38 24.03
N GLU A 16 -30.64 18.50 23.34
CA GLU A 16 -30.11 18.72 21.99
C GLU A 16 -28.58 18.62 21.94
N LYS A 17 -27.88 19.19 22.92
CA LYS A 17 -26.41 19.08 23.03
C LYS A 17 -25.98 17.63 23.26
N LYS A 18 -26.69 16.85 24.08
CA LYS A 18 -26.39 15.41 24.30
C LYS A 18 -26.57 14.57 23.04
N VAL A 19 -27.63 14.81 22.26
CA VAL A 19 -27.87 14.07 21.01
C VAL A 19 -26.75 14.36 20.00
N LYS A 20 -26.40 15.63 19.82
CA LYS A 20 -25.27 16.03 18.95
C LYS A 20 -23.95 15.41 19.38
N LEU A 21 -23.72 15.26 20.69
CA LEU A 21 -22.54 14.60 21.21
C LEU A 21 -22.47 13.11 20.80
N GLU A 22 -23.58 12.38 20.87
CA GLU A 22 -23.64 10.97 20.45
C GLU A 22 -23.52 10.79 18.92
N GLU A 23 -24.08 11.71 18.14
CA GLU A 23 -23.91 11.74 16.68
C GLU A 23 -22.43 11.97 16.31
N LYS A 24 -21.76 12.93 16.96
CA LYS A 24 -20.33 13.19 16.76
C LYS A 24 -19.47 11.97 17.08
N LYS A 25 -19.73 11.28 18.21
CA LYS A 25 -19.02 10.04 18.58
C LYS A 25 -19.20 8.94 17.53
N THR A 26 -20.42 8.80 17.00
CA THR A 26 -20.72 7.76 16.01
C THR A 26 -20.05 8.06 14.67
N GLN A 27 -20.13 9.30 14.20
CA GLN A 27 -19.47 9.71 12.97
C GLN A 27 -17.94 9.61 13.07
N ALA A 28 -17.37 9.97 14.23
CA ALA A 28 -15.94 9.84 14.46
C ALA A 28 -15.48 8.38 14.39
N LYS A 29 -16.23 7.44 14.98
CA LYS A 29 -15.95 5.99 14.85
C LYS A 29 -15.92 5.52 13.40
N ILE A 30 -16.81 6.04 12.54
CA ILE A 30 -16.86 5.70 11.12
C ILE A 30 -15.63 6.27 10.40
N ASN A 31 -15.37 7.57 10.55
CA ASN A 31 -14.22 8.25 9.93
C ASN A 31 -12.88 7.60 10.33
N ARG A 32 -12.76 7.12 11.58
CA ARG A 32 -11.58 6.38 12.06
C ARG A 32 -11.36 5.08 11.30
N LYS A 33 -12.43 4.30 11.08
CA LYS A 33 -12.35 3.04 10.32
C LYS A 33 -11.95 3.28 8.88
N GLU A 34 -12.51 4.30 8.25
CA GLU A 34 -12.20 4.67 6.86
C GLU A 34 -10.75 5.14 6.70
N ARG A 35 -10.24 5.99 7.61
CA ARG A 35 -8.83 6.42 7.60
C ARG A 35 -7.86 5.25 7.80
N LYS A 36 -8.18 4.31 8.70
CA LYS A 36 -7.41 3.07 8.93
C LYS A 36 -7.29 2.24 7.64
N ILE A 37 -8.32 2.20 6.81
CA ILE A 37 -8.33 1.49 5.52
C ILE A 37 -7.55 2.27 4.45
N ALA A 38 -7.76 3.58 4.34
CA ALA A 38 -7.08 4.39 3.32
C ALA A 38 -5.56 4.46 3.52
N LEU A 39 -5.09 4.55 4.77
CA LEU A 39 -3.67 4.46 5.10
C LEU A 39 -3.10 3.08 4.76
N LYS A 40 -3.87 2.02 5.03
CA LYS A 40 -3.51 0.65 4.65
C LYS A 40 -3.24 0.53 3.16
N GLU A 41 -4.19 0.95 2.34
CA GLU A 41 -4.09 0.86 0.88
C GLU A 41 -2.88 1.63 0.34
N LYS A 42 -2.71 2.89 0.77
CA LYS A 42 -1.63 3.77 0.27
C LYS A 42 -0.22 3.24 0.52
N TYR A 43 0.04 2.68 1.71
CA TYR A 43 1.35 2.13 2.04
C TYR A 43 1.65 0.85 1.26
N THR A 44 0.64 0.01 1.09
CA THR A 44 0.75 -1.25 0.38
C THR A 44 1.06 -0.99 -1.10
N ASP A 45 0.36 -0.05 -1.74
CA ASP A 45 0.53 0.29 -3.15
C ASP A 45 1.92 0.83 -3.50
N LYS A 46 2.48 1.72 -2.66
CA LYS A 46 3.80 2.32 -2.93
C LYS A 46 4.93 1.29 -2.85
N LYS A 47 4.88 0.37 -1.89
CA LYS A 47 5.88 -0.70 -1.76
C LYS A 47 5.75 -1.75 -2.85
N ILE A 48 4.52 -2.20 -3.15
CA ILE A 48 4.25 -3.13 -4.26
C ILE A 48 4.82 -2.56 -5.56
N SER A 49 4.54 -1.29 -5.84
CA SER A 49 5.01 -0.61 -7.06
C SER A 49 6.54 -0.62 -7.18
N ALA A 50 7.26 -0.33 -6.09
CA ALA A 50 8.73 -0.35 -6.10
C ALA A 50 9.31 -1.76 -6.34
N HIS A 51 8.69 -2.80 -5.79
CA HIS A 51 9.11 -4.18 -6.02
C HIS A 51 8.83 -4.64 -7.45
N VAL A 52 7.66 -4.31 -7.98
CA VAL A 52 7.28 -4.59 -9.38
C VAL A 52 8.24 -3.89 -10.35
N GLU A 53 8.55 -2.61 -10.12
CA GLU A 53 9.49 -1.86 -10.97
C GLU A 53 10.88 -2.49 -11.00
N LYS A 54 11.39 -2.96 -9.85
CA LYS A 54 12.67 -3.68 -9.78
C LYS A 54 12.64 -5.01 -10.55
N ALA A 55 11.53 -5.75 -10.45
CA ALA A 55 11.36 -7.01 -11.17
C ALA A 55 11.31 -6.79 -12.69
N ILE A 56 10.55 -5.78 -13.13
CA ILE A 56 10.47 -5.36 -14.54
C ILE A 56 11.85 -5.00 -15.08
N LYS A 57 12.63 -4.20 -14.35
CA LYS A 57 14.02 -3.86 -14.75
C LYS A 57 14.91 -5.09 -14.95
N LYS A 58 14.74 -6.14 -14.12
CA LYS A 58 15.48 -7.40 -14.27
C LYS A 58 15.02 -8.20 -15.49
N VAL A 59 13.74 -8.15 -15.82
CA VAL A 59 13.19 -8.78 -17.04
C VAL A 59 13.75 -8.10 -18.28
N TYR A 60 13.64 -6.76 -18.37
CA TYR A 60 14.20 -6.03 -19.51
C TYR A 60 15.70 -6.25 -19.68
N LYS A 61 16.45 -6.25 -18.58
CA LYS A 61 17.89 -6.58 -18.64
C LYS A 61 18.14 -7.99 -19.18
N ALA A 62 17.30 -8.97 -18.84
CA ALA A 62 17.44 -10.33 -19.36
C ALA A 62 17.13 -10.41 -20.85
N GLU A 63 16.18 -9.61 -21.35
CA GLU A 63 15.89 -9.45 -22.78
C GLU A 63 17.06 -8.79 -23.52
N ASP A 64 17.57 -7.67 -22.99
CA ASP A 64 18.73 -6.95 -23.57
C ASP A 64 19.97 -7.86 -23.67
N ASP A 65 20.26 -8.62 -22.60
CA ASP A 65 21.35 -9.61 -22.58
C ASP A 65 21.15 -10.67 -23.68
N ALA A 66 19.91 -11.16 -23.84
CA ALA A 66 19.56 -12.18 -24.82
C ALA A 66 19.73 -11.67 -26.25
N ASP A 67 19.24 -10.47 -26.55
CA ASP A 67 19.37 -9.83 -27.86
C ASP A 67 20.85 -9.67 -28.22
N SER A 68 21.67 -9.18 -27.28
CA SER A 68 23.12 -9.09 -27.45
C SER A 68 23.76 -10.45 -27.76
N ASP A 69 23.35 -11.51 -27.07
CA ASP A 69 23.92 -12.84 -27.26
C ASP A 69 23.45 -13.50 -28.56
N ILE A 70 22.21 -13.24 -28.99
CA ILE A 70 21.69 -13.65 -30.30
C ILE A 70 22.45 -12.96 -31.42
N LEU A 71 22.70 -11.64 -31.33
CA LEU A 71 23.50 -10.91 -32.32
C LEU A 71 24.92 -11.48 -32.43
N LYS A 72 25.57 -11.78 -31.30
CA LYS A 72 26.89 -12.45 -31.30
C LYS A 72 26.84 -13.85 -31.90
N LEU A 73 25.74 -14.57 -31.73
CA LEU A 73 25.55 -15.89 -32.33
C LEU A 73 25.43 -15.79 -33.85
N LEU A 74 24.60 -14.86 -34.34
CA LEU A 74 24.46 -14.60 -35.78
C LEU A 74 25.80 -14.21 -36.41
N ASP A 75 26.52 -13.26 -35.83
CA ASP A 75 27.86 -12.86 -36.28
C ASP A 75 28.86 -14.03 -36.33
N LYS A 76 28.75 -14.99 -35.40
CA LYS A 76 29.60 -16.19 -35.38
C LYS A 76 29.22 -17.16 -36.49
N VAL A 77 27.92 -17.34 -36.73
CA VAL A 77 27.41 -18.20 -37.80
C VAL A 77 27.84 -17.68 -39.15
N ASP A 78 27.67 -16.37 -39.41
CA ASP A 78 28.07 -15.75 -40.67
C ASP A 78 29.57 -15.94 -40.92
N LYS A 79 30.40 -15.69 -39.90
CA LYS A 79 31.87 -15.90 -40.00
C LYS A 79 32.26 -17.37 -40.16
N GLU A 80 31.51 -18.31 -39.59
CA GLU A 80 31.80 -19.75 -39.74
C GLU A 80 31.42 -20.25 -41.14
N ILE A 81 30.33 -19.73 -41.71
CA ILE A 81 29.91 -19.99 -43.09
C ILE A 81 30.93 -19.41 -44.09
N GLU A 82 31.39 -18.17 -43.88
CA GLU A 82 32.35 -17.51 -44.77
C GLU A 82 33.75 -18.16 -44.78
N LYS A 83 34.15 -18.82 -43.68
CA LYS A 83 35.53 -19.32 -43.51
C LYS A 83 35.75 -20.75 -43.96
N ASP A 84 34.70 -21.56 -44.03
CA ASP A 84 34.82 -23.02 -44.06
C ASP A 84 33.91 -23.58 -45.16
N GLU A 85 34.26 -23.31 -46.44
CA GLU A 85 33.48 -23.72 -47.62
C GLU A 85 33.23 -25.24 -47.71
N GLU A 86 34.05 -26.06 -47.04
CA GLU A 86 33.91 -27.52 -47.02
C GLU A 86 32.97 -28.02 -45.91
N LYS A 87 32.63 -27.21 -44.90
CA LYS A 87 31.71 -27.63 -43.85
C LYS A 87 30.26 -27.59 -44.35
N PRO A 88 29.44 -28.62 -44.08
CA PRO A 88 28.01 -28.56 -44.36
C PRO A 88 27.36 -27.42 -43.58
N ILE A 89 26.71 -26.51 -44.31
CA ILE A 89 25.99 -25.37 -43.73
C ILE A 89 24.93 -25.87 -42.74
N GLU A 90 24.30 -27.01 -43.02
CA GLU A 90 23.32 -27.64 -42.14
C GLU A 90 23.89 -27.96 -40.76
N PHE A 91 25.16 -28.34 -40.68
CA PHE A 91 25.81 -28.61 -39.39
C PHE A 91 26.05 -27.34 -38.59
N ILE A 92 26.43 -26.25 -39.25
CA ILE A 92 26.62 -24.93 -38.62
C ILE A 92 25.28 -24.42 -38.08
N ILE A 93 24.23 -24.48 -38.90
CA ILE A 93 22.86 -24.09 -38.50
C ILE A 93 22.36 -24.96 -37.35
N PHE A 94 22.58 -26.28 -37.39
CA PHE A 94 22.18 -27.18 -36.30
C PHE A 94 22.83 -26.79 -34.97
N LYS A 95 24.14 -26.53 -34.98
CA LYS A 95 24.88 -26.08 -33.78
C LYS A 95 24.37 -24.73 -33.28
N ALA A 96 24.11 -23.79 -34.19
CA ALA A 96 23.53 -22.49 -33.85
C ALA A 96 22.14 -22.63 -33.23
N GLY A 97 21.31 -23.54 -33.73
CA GLY A 97 19.99 -23.86 -33.17
C GLY A 97 20.07 -24.27 -31.69
N ASN A 98 21.01 -25.16 -31.34
CA ASN A 98 21.22 -25.59 -29.96
C ASN A 98 21.69 -24.42 -29.06
N GLN A 99 22.57 -23.56 -29.58
CA GLN A 99 23.05 -22.39 -28.83
C GLN A 99 21.94 -21.33 -28.64
N LEU A 100 21.07 -21.16 -29.63
CA LEU A 100 19.90 -20.30 -29.52
C LEU A 100 18.94 -20.84 -28.46
N GLU A 101 18.68 -22.15 -28.44
CA GLU A 101 17.86 -22.78 -27.41
C GLU A 101 18.44 -22.57 -26.01
N GLU A 102 19.77 -22.69 -25.86
CA GLU A 102 20.44 -22.39 -24.59
C GLU A 102 20.27 -20.92 -24.16
N ILE A 103 20.38 -19.96 -25.09
CA ILE A 103 20.13 -18.54 -24.81
C ILE A 103 18.69 -18.36 -24.32
N VAL A 104 17.70 -18.95 -25.01
CA VAL A 104 16.28 -18.86 -24.64
C VAL A 104 16.04 -19.43 -23.24
N LEU A 105 16.55 -20.62 -22.94
CA LEU A 105 16.39 -21.26 -21.64
C LEU A 105 17.03 -20.45 -20.51
N ASN A 106 18.22 -19.88 -20.74
CA ASN A 106 18.91 -19.04 -19.77
C ASN A 106 18.14 -17.73 -19.51
N THR A 107 17.59 -17.11 -20.55
CA THR A 107 16.76 -15.91 -20.43
C THR A 107 15.47 -16.19 -19.67
N GLN A 108 14.78 -17.28 -19.99
CA GLN A 108 13.60 -17.73 -19.25
C GLN A 108 13.93 -17.97 -17.78
N LEU A 109 15.07 -18.60 -17.48
CA LEU A 109 15.52 -18.82 -16.10
C LEU A 109 15.76 -17.50 -15.36
N LYS A 110 16.41 -16.51 -15.99
CA LYS A 110 16.62 -15.17 -15.41
C LYS A 110 15.28 -14.49 -15.10
N MET A 111 14.31 -14.55 -16.02
CA MET A 111 12.96 -14.00 -15.82
C MET A 111 12.22 -14.71 -14.67
N GLN A 112 12.29 -16.04 -14.59
CA GLN A 112 11.69 -16.79 -13.49
C GLN A 112 12.34 -16.48 -12.15
N LYS A 113 13.65 -16.27 -12.11
CA LYS A 113 14.35 -15.80 -10.89
C LYS A 113 13.86 -14.42 -10.46
N ALA A 114 13.70 -13.48 -11.40
CA ALA A 114 13.15 -12.15 -11.11
C ALA A 114 11.72 -12.24 -10.56
N LYS A 115 10.88 -13.09 -11.14
CA LYS A 115 9.52 -13.36 -10.65
C LYS A 115 9.52 -13.94 -9.23
N ASN A 116 10.34 -14.96 -8.96
CA ASN A 116 10.41 -15.59 -7.64
C ASN A 116 10.94 -14.62 -6.57
N GLU A 117 11.88 -13.76 -6.92
CA GLU A 117 12.37 -12.72 -6.02
C GLU A 117 11.30 -11.66 -5.73
N LEU A 118 10.50 -11.27 -6.73
CA LEU A 118 9.32 -10.42 -6.53
C LEU A 118 8.36 -11.07 -5.54
N ILE A 119 8.00 -12.34 -5.74
CA ILE A 119 7.10 -13.08 -4.83
C ILE A 119 7.65 -13.07 -3.41
N LYS A 120 8.91 -13.45 -3.20
CA LYS A 120 9.54 -13.47 -1.86
C LYS A 120 9.55 -12.10 -1.20
N ASN A 121 9.82 -11.04 -1.96
CA ASN A 121 9.81 -9.69 -1.43
C ASN A 121 8.40 -9.25 -1.04
N LEU A 122 7.39 -9.58 -1.86
CA LEU A 122 5.99 -9.29 -1.56
C LEU A 122 5.49 -10.07 -0.34
N GLU A 123 5.85 -11.35 -0.20
CA GLU A 123 5.52 -12.17 0.98
C GLU A 123 6.12 -11.56 2.26
N LYS A 124 7.41 -11.20 2.23
CA LYS A 124 8.09 -10.55 3.35
C LYS A 124 7.50 -9.17 3.66
N ASP A 125 7.15 -8.39 2.65
CA ASP A 125 6.51 -7.10 2.85
C ASP A 125 5.11 -7.26 3.43
N MET A 126 4.32 -8.24 3.00
CA MET A 126 3.00 -8.53 3.60
C MET A 126 3.11 -8.80 5.11
N GLU A 127 4.14 -9.54 5.54
CA GLU A 127 4.40 -9.82 6.96
C GLU A 127 4.76 -8.53 7.74
N ASN A 128 5.69 -7.71 7.22
CA ASN A 128 6.12 -6.48 7.89
C ASN A 128 5.10 -5.33 7.82
N VAL A 129 4.31 -5.28 6.74
CA VAL A 129 3.29 -4.25 6.52
C VAL A 129 2.11 -4.47 7.45
N ALA A 130 1.73 -5.71 7.76
CA ALA A 130 0.71 -6.00 8.77
C ALA A 130 1.06 -5.38 10.14
N ASP A 131 2.32 -5.50 10.57
CA ASP A 131 2.78 -5.04 11.87
C ASP A 131 2.99 -3.52 11.93
N LEU A 132 3.66 -2.93 10.94
CA LEU A 132 3.93 -1.48 10.91
C LEU A 132 2.67 -0.65 10.70
N ILE A 133 1.75 -1.12 9.85
CA ILE A 133 0.45 -0.47 9.70
C ILE A 133 -0.34 -0.56 11.01
N GLY A 134 -0.31 -1.71 11.70
CA GLY A 134 -0.95 -1.84 13.01
C GLY A 134 -0.51 -0.71 13.94
N LEU A 135 0.80 -0.54 14.09
CA LEU A 135 1.39 0.46 14.98
C LEU A 135 1.16 1.91 14.56
N GLU A 136 1.38 2.28 13.28
CA GLU A 136 1.16 3.66 12.81
C GLU A 136 -0.31 4.06 12.85
N VAL A 137 -1.20 3.13 12.50
CA VAL A 137 -2.63 3.37 12.58
C VAL A 137 -3.08 3.51 14.02
N ASP A 138 -2.61 2.64 14.92
CA ASP A 138 -3.02 2.70 16.31
C ASP A 138 -2.49 3.99 16.97
N LEU A 139 -1.32 4.49 16.57
CA LEU A 139 -0.78 5.77 17.03
C LEU A 139 -1.57 6.99 16.50
N ALA A 140 -1.93 6.99 15.21
CA ALA A 140 -2.75 8.06 14.62
C ALA A 140 -4.17 8.06 15.19
N VAL A 141 -4.77 6.88 15.37
CA VAL A 141 -6.08 6.70 16.02
C VAL A 141 -6.04 7.16 17.47
N PHE A 142 -4.98 6.83 18.21
CA PHE A 142 -4.81 7.27 19.59
C PHE A 142 -4.73 8.80 19.73
N LYS A 143 -4.07 9.47 18.78
CA LYS A 143 -3.99 10.93 18.76
C LYS A 143 -5.34 11.58 18.45
N ASP A 144 -6.05 11.06 17.44
CA ASP A 144 -7.42 11.50 17.13
C ASP A 144 -8.37 11.22 18.32
N GLU A 145 -8.18 10.11 19.04
CA GLU A 145 -8.90 9.79 20.28
C GLU A 145 -8.64 10.79 21.40
N MET A 146 -7.38 11.20 21.59
CA MET A 146 -7.05 12.24 22.56
C MET A 146 -7.71 13.58 22.22
N ASP A 147 -7.64 14.02 20.98
CA ASP A 147 -8.23 15.29 20.54
C ASP A 147 -9.77 15.27 20.66
N GLU A 148 -10.39 14.14 20.34
CA GLU A 148 -11.84 13.95 20.47
C GLU A 148 -12.27 13.88 21.94
N VAL A 149 -11.58 13.10 22.79
CA VAL A 149 -11.87 13.02 24.22
C VAL A 149 -11.69 14.40 24.86
N SER A 150 -10.70 15.19 24.45
CA SER A 150 -10.54 16.58 24.89
C SER A 150 -11.78 17.40 24.55
N THR A 151 -12.23 17.36 23.29
CA THR A 151 -13.41 18.11 22.84
C THR A 151 -14.70 17.68 23.56
N ILE A 152 -14.88 16.38 23.78
CA ILE A 152 -16.03 15.82 24.52
C ILE A 152 -16.00 16.25 25.99
N LEU A 153 -14.82 16.24 26.60
CA LEU A 153 -14.65 16.71 27.98
C LEU A 153 -14.97 18.19 28.10
N ASP A 154 -14.53 19.02 27.16
CA ASP A 154 -14.86 20.45 27.12
C ASP A 154 -16.39 20.67 27.02
N GLU A 155 -17.07 19.99 26.08
CA GLU A 155 -18.53 20.07 25.94
C GLU A 155 -19.26 19.55 27.19
N ARG A 156 -18.73 18.50 27.85
CA ARG A 156 -19.33 17.97 29.09
C ARG A 156 -19.15 18.92 30.26
N ILE A 157 -17.99 19.55 30.38
CA ILE A 157 -17.70 20.56 31.40
C ILE A 157 -18.64 21.76 31.24
N GLU A 158 -18.91 22.21 30.01
CA GLU A 158 -19.90 23.27 29.76
C GLU A 158 -21.31 22.88 30.21
N ILE A 159 -21.78 21.67 29.88
CA ILE A 159 -23.10 21.18 30.32
C ILE A 159 -23.19 21.14 31.86
N GLU A 160 -22.13 20.68 32.53
CA GLU A 160 -22.11 20.58 33.99
C GLU A 160 -22.10 21.98 34.64
N LYS A 161 -21.38 22.95 34.07
CA LYS A 161 -21.41 24.36 34.49
C LYS A 161 -22.81 24.96 34.37
N GLU A 162 -23.45 24.83 33.21
CA GLU A 162 -24.83 25.30 32.97
C GLU A 162 -25.83 24.66 33.95
N THR A 163 -25.59 23.40 34.35
CA THR A 163 -26.44 22.67 35.30
C THR A 163 -26.23 23.11 36.75
N LEU A 164 -24.99 23.45 37.14
CA LEU A 164 -24.66 23.94 38.48
C LEU A 164 -25.22 25.35 38.73
N GLU A 165 -25.15 26.24 37.75
CA GLU A 165 -25.78 27.57 37.80
C GLU A 165 -27.29 27.44 38.09
N LEU A 166 -27.96 26.51 37.41
CA LEU A 166 -29.38 26.21 37.56
C LEU A 166 -29.77 25.71 38.97
N ASN A 167 -28.82 25.08 39.68
CA ASN A 167 -29.00 24.61 41.05
C ASN A 167 -28.57 25.62 42.12
N ALA A 168 -27.73 26.58 41.76
CA ALA A 168 -27.29 27.67 42.64
C ALA A 168 -28.34 28.79 42.77
N ASP A 169 -29.24 28.94 41.79
CA ASP A 169 -30.39 29.86 41.80
C ASP A 169 -31.63 29.31 42.57
N LYS A 170 -31.44 28.31 43.45
CA LYS A 170 -32.44 27.81 44.41
C LYS A 170 -32.24 28.42 45.78
#